data_AF-A0A4S4DAL7-F1
#
_entry.id   AF-A0A4S4DAL7-F1
#
_cell.length_a   1.000
_cell.length_b   1.000
_cell.length_c   1.000
_cell.angle_alpha   90.00
_cell.angle_beta   90.00
_cell.angle_gamma   90.00
#
_symmetry.space_group_name_H-M   'P 1'
#
loop_
_entity.id
_entity.type
_entity.pdbx_description
1 polymer ?
#
loop_
_entity_poly.entity_id
_entity_poly.type
_entity_poly.pdbx_seq_one_letter_code
_entity_poly.pdbx_strand_id
1 'polypeptide(L)'
;MAGAVAVETNKDEGFNAPDSNAFGHSFRDYDKESERRAGVENFYKTNHINQTYEFVTKKKEEFEKLNRAKMSIWECCELLNETVDESDPDLDEPQIEHLLQSAEAIRRDYPDQDWLHLTALIHDLGKVLLHPKFGAEPQWCVVGDTYPLGCAFDESIVYHKYFEQNPDFKHPVYSTKLGVYKENCGLENVTISWGHDDYMYTVMKENKSTLPSAAFFIIRFHSFYPLHTSGAYSYLMNDEDTENLKWLKIFNKYDLYSKSKVRVDVEKVKPYYLSLIEKESGFVSILRSDFSSLAKRLLWFASEEEEYQCSQMFETEKRGKGR
;
A
#
# COMPACT_ATOMS: atom_id res chain seq x y z
N MET A 1 -13.67 -29.73 -4.98
CA MET A 1 -12.27 -29.79 -5.44
C MET A 1 -12.02 -28.53 -6.25
N ALA A 2 -11.40 -27.51 -5.65
CA ALA A 2 -10.99 -26.31 -6.37
C ALA A 2 -9.65 -26.63 -7.05
N GLY A 3 -9.62 -26.55 -8.38
CA GLY A 3 -8.41 -26.80 -9.16
C GLY A 3 -7.44 -25.64 -8.98
N ALA A 4 -6.20 -25.97 -8.58
CA ALA A 4 -5.08 -25.04 -8.66
C ALA A 4 -4.87 -24.65 -10.13
N VAL A 5 -4.98 -23.36 -10.45
CA VAL A 5 -4.61 -22.83 -11.76
C VAL A 5 -3.09 -22.81 -11.81
N ALA A 6 -2.50 -23.74 -12.55
CA ALA A 6 -1.08 -23.72 -12.87
C ALA A 6 -0.80 -22.52 -13.77
N VAL A 7 0.09 -21.63 -13.34
CA VAL A 7 0.58 -20.51 -14.16
C VAL A 7 1.61 -21.07 -15.13
N GLU A 8 1.19 -21.40 -16.35
CA GLU A 8 2.12 -21.69 -17.44
C GLU A 8 2.74 -20.37 -17.92
N THR A 9 4.05 -20.23 -17.71
CA THR A 9 4.85 -19.13 -18.24
C THR A 9 5.30 -19.50 -19.65
N ASN A 10 4.96 -18.67 -20.64
CA ASN A 10 5.48 -18.82 -22.00
C ASN A 10 6.98 -18.50 -21.98
N LYS A 11 7.82 -19.53 -22.06
CA LYS A 11 9.26 -19.43 -21.71
C LYS A 11 10.15 -18.73 -22.74
N ASP A 12 9.66 -18.43 -23.96
CA ASP A 12 10.52 -17.94 -25.04
C ASP A 12 10.22 -16.52 -25.56
N GLU A 13 9.24 -15.79 -25.00
CA GLU A 13 8.95 -14.37 -25.34
C GLU A 13 8.64 -13.48 -24.10
N GLY A 14 9.05 -13.89 -22.91
CA GLY A 14 8.81 -13.13 -21.68
C GLY A 14 9.61 -11.82 -21.61
N PHE A 15 9.13 -10.84 -20.82
CA PHE A 15 9.80 -9.56 -20.57
C PHE A 15 11.29 -9.75 -20.27
N ASN A 16 12.13 -9.23 -21.14
CA ASN A 16 13.57 -9.16 -20.96
C ASN A 16 13.88 -7.91 -20.14
N ALA A 17 14.31 -8.10 -18.89
CA ALA A 17 14.77 -6.99 -18.07
C ALA A 17 15.97 -6.30 -18.75
N PRO A 18 15.98 -4.97 -18.85
CA PRO A 18 17.11 -4.26 -19.42
C PRO A 18 18.32 -4.40 -18.50
N ASP A 19 19.52 -4.42 -19.09
CA ASP A 19 20.78 -4.53 -18.35
C ASP A 19 21.09 -3.29 -17.49
N SER A 20 20.39 -2.17 -17.72
CA SER A 20 20.57 -0.91 -17.01
C SER A 20 19.28 -0.07 -16.92
N ASN A 21 19.16 0.75 -15.87
CA ASN A 21 18.07 1.70 -15.64
C ASN A 21 18.06 2.86 -16.67
N ALA A 22 17.09 3.78 -16.53
CA ALA A 22 16.92 4.90 -17.46
C ALA A 22 18.13 5.86 -17.53
N PHE A 23 19.06 5.76 -16.58
CA PHE A 23 20.30 6.53 -16.47
C PHE A 23 21.55 5.74 -16.90
N GLY A 24 21.40 4.48 -17.36
CA GLY A 24 22.53 3.64 -17.77
C GLY A 24 23.31 3.07 -16.59
N HIS A 25 22.67 2.85 -15.44
CA HIS A 25 23.25 2.26 -14.24
C HIS A 25 22.57 0.95 -13.87
N SER A 26 23.17 0.18 -12.96
CA SER A 26 22.47 -0.96 -12.35
C SER A 26 21.24 -0.45 -11.61
N PHE A 27 20.13 -1.19 -11.70
CA PHE A 27 18.92 -0.87 -10.93
C PHE A 27 19.21 -0.92 -9.42
N ARG A 28 18.61 0.01 -8.67
CA ARG A 28 18.71 0.08 -7.21
C ARG A 28 20.15 0.14 -6.66
N ASP A 29 21.05 0.81 -7.38
CA ASP A 29 22.43 1.00 -6.94
C ASP A 29 22.55 2.20 -5.98
N TYR A 30 22.52 1.92 -4.67
CA TYR A 30 22.61 2.91 -3.59
C TYR A 30 24.05 3.30 -3.21
N ASP A 31 25.05 2.55 -3.71
CA ASP A 31 26.46 2.73 -3.36
C ASP A 31 27.23 3.54 -4.40
N LYS A 32 26.75 3.59 -5.64
CA LYS A 32 27.37 4.33 -6.71
C LYS A 32 27.19 5.85 -6.57
N GLU A 33 28.27 6.57 -6.79
CA GLU A 33 28.26 8.03 -6.91
C GLU A 33 27.33 8.47 -8.05
N SER A 34 26.30 9.24 -7.70
CA SER A 34 25.35 9.87 -8.63
C SER A 34 24.89 11.20 -8.04
N GLU A 35 24.39 12.11 -8.89
CA GLU A 35 23.84 13.39 -8.42
C GLU A 35 22.66 13.21 -7.44
N ARG A 36 21.97 12.07 -7.51
CA ARG A 36 20.83 11.71 -6.65
C ARG A 36 21.24 11.07 -5.33
N ARG A 37 22.42 10.46 -5.24
CA ARG A 37 22.86 9.64 -4.09
C ARG A 37 22.68 10.36 -2.76
N ALA A 38 23.16 11.60 -2.65
CA ALA A 38 23.07 12.37 -1.41
C ALA A 38 21.61 12.69 -1.02
N GLY A 39 20.74 12.91 -2.00
CA GLY A 39 19.31 13.11 -1.79
C GLY A 39 18.62 11.85 -1.27
N VAL A 40 18.86 10.72 -1.94
CA VAL A 40 18.30 9.41 -1.57
C VAL A 40 18.80 8.95 -0.19
N GLU A 41 20.10 9.13 0.12
CA GLU A 41 20.64 8.80 1.45
C GLU A 41 20.02 9.70 2.54
N ASN A 42 19.86 11.00 2.29
CA ASN A 42 19.23 11.91 3.25
C ASN A 42 17.73 11.64 3.42
N PHE A 43 17.04 11.22 2.36
CA PHE A 43 15.67 10.74 2.39
C PHE A 43 15.56 9.54 3.35
N TYR A 44 16.35 8.48 3.11
CA TYR A 44 16.28 7.26 3.91
C TYR A 44 16.76 7.49 5.34
N LYS A 45 17.76 8.34 5.55
CA LYS A 45 18.15 8.78 6.90
C LYS A 45 16.95 9.38 7.65
N THR A 46 16.23 10.31 7.03
CA THR A 46 15.06 10.94 7.64
C THR A 46 13.95 9.93 7.89
N ASN A 47 13.68 9.03 6.92
CA ASN A 47 12.71 7.96 7.06
C ASN A 47 13.05 7.06 8.27
N HIS A 48 14.25 6.48 8.30
CA HIS A 48 14.67 5.53 9.34
C HIS A 48 14.71 6.15 10.73
N ILE A 49 14.97 7.45 10.86
CA ILE A 49 14.96 8.12 12.17
C ILE A 49 13.54 8.31 12.71
N ASN A 50 12.57 8.61 11.83
CA ASN A 50 11.25 9.11 12.23
C ASN A 50 10.11 8.09 12.12
N GLN A 51 10.25 7.03 11.33
CA GLN A 51 9.30 5.92 11.29
C GLN A 51 9.44 5.10 12.58
N THR A 52 8.59 5.38 13.56
CA THR A 52 8.49 4.63 14.82
C THR A 52 7.16 3.91 14.90
N TYR A 53 7.08 2.86 15.72
CA TYR A 53 5.85 2.12 15.96
C TYR A 53 4.71 3.05 16.41
N GLU A 54 5.01 3.99 17.31
CA GLU A 54 4.05 5.00 17.77
C GLU A 54 3.61 5.94 16.65
N PHE A 55 4.57 6.44 15.85
CA PHE A 55 4.28 7.34 14.73
C PHE A 55 3.33 6.69 13.72
N VAL A 56 3.64 5.46 13.30
CA VAL A 56 2.85 4.74 12.31
C VAL A 56 1.47 4.37 12.83
N THR A 57 1.36 4.00 14.11
CA THR A 57 0.05 3.74 14.73
C THR A 57 -0.85 4.96 14.61
N LYS A 58 -0.33 6.16 14.90
CA LYS A 58 -1.09 7.41 14.76
C LYS A 58 -1.43 7.73 13.30
N LYS A 59 -0.52 7.48 12.36
CA LYS A 59 -0.77 7.69 10.92
C LYS A 59 -1.88 6.78 10.39
N LYS A 60 -1.88 5.50 10.78
CA LYS A 60 -2.97 4.57 10.48
C LYS A 60 -4.31 5.11 10.98
N GLU A 61 -4.41 5.46 12.26
CA GLU A 61 -5.64 6.02 12.84
C GLU A 61 -6.11 7.31 12.15
N GLU A 62 -5.17 8.14 11.68
CA GLU A 62 -5.46 9.36 10.94
C GLU A 62 -6.08 9.06 9.56
N PHE A 63 -5.46 8.15 8.80
CA PHE A 63 -5.76 7.96 7.39
C PHE A 63 -6.75 6.82 7.10
N GLU A 64 -6.95 5.87 8.01
CA GLU A 64 -8.00 4.84 7.92
C GLU A 64 -9.42 5.42 7.82
N LYS A 65 -9.61 6.67 8.24
CA LYS A 65 -10.89 7.38 8.12
C LYS A 65 -11.29 7.67 6.68
N LEU A 66 -10.33 7.69 5.75
CA LEU A 66 -10.57 7.89 4.32
C LEU A 66 -11.53 9.06 4.05
N ASN A 67 -11.18 10.25 4.57
CA ASN A 67 -12.03 11.45 4.54
C ASN A 67 -11.36 12.68 3.88
N ARG A 68 -10.35 12.46 3.03
CA ARG A 68 -9.54 13.53 2.41
C ARG A 68 -10.14 14.09 1.10
N ALA A 69 -10.29 13.27 0.06
CA ALA A 69 -10.94 13.64 -1.21
C ALA A 69 -11.60 12.44 -1.92
N LYS A 70 -12.79 12.62 -2.50
CA LYS A 70 -13.47 11.59 -3.30
C LYS A 70 -13.08 11.73 -4.77
N MET A 71 -12.54 10.66 -5.36
CA MET A 71 -12.15 10.60 -6.78
C MET A 71 -12.14 9.16 -7.29
N SER A 72 -12.24 8.98 -8.60
CA SER A 72 -12.05 7.71 -9.28
C SER A 72 -10.56 7.32 -9.36
N ILE A 73 -10.28 6.05 -9.66
CA ILE A 73 -8.92 5.57 -9.90
C ILE A 73 -8.24 6.38 -11.01
N TRP A 74 -8.94 6.65 -12.12
CA TRP A 74 -8.34 7.35 -13.24
C TRP A 74 -8.05 8.82 -12.93
N GLU A 75 -8.94 9.51 -12.20
CA GLU A 75 -8.67 10.87 -11.71
C GLU A 75 -7.47 10.89 -10.75
N CYS A 76 -7.25 9.83 -9.98
CA CYS A 76 -6.08 9.66 -9.12
C CYS A 76 -4.79 9.49 -9.94
N CYS A 77 -4.82 8.67 -10.99
CA CYS A 77 -3.71 8.56 -11.94
C CYS A 77 -3.36 9.93 -12.56
N GLU A 78 -4.37 10.69 -12.99
CA GLU A 78 -4.18 12.03 -13.57
C GLU A 78 -3.65 13.04 -12.52
N LEU A 79 -4.08 12.95 -11.26
CA LEU A 79 -3.59 13.80 -10.17
C LEU A 79 -2.10 13.62 -9.89
N LEU A 80 -1.62 12.37 -9.97
CA LEU A 80 -0.22 12.05 -9.69
C LEU A 80 0.73 12.38 -10.86
N ASN A 81 0.22 12.82 -12.00
CA ASN A 81 1.02 13.22 -13.15
C ASN A 81 1.99 14.39 -12.83
N GLU A 82 1.73 15.17 -11.79
CA GLU A 82 2.59 16.28 -11.35
C GLU A 82 3.57 15.89 -10.21
N THR A 83 3.58 14.63 -9.78
CA THR A 83 4.38 14.15 -8.64
C THR A 83 5.66 13.46 -9.10
N VAL A 84 6.79 13.81 -8.50
CA VAL A 84 8.10 13.17 -8.70
C VAL A 84 8.54 12.50 -7.41
N ASP A 85 8.93 11.21 -7.49
CA ASP A 85 9.37 10.39 -6.36
C ASP A 85 10.86 10.64 -6.05
N GLU A 86 11.16 11.18 -4.87
CA GLU A 86 12.55 11.49 -4.45
C GLU A 86 13.34 10.26 -3.97
N SER A 87 12.67 9.14 -3.71
CA SER A 87 13.31 7.90 -3.24
C SER A 87 13.84 7.02 -4.38
N ASP A 88 13.33 7.21 -5.59
CA ASP A 88 13.63 6.39 -6.76
C ASP A 88 14.97 6.81 -7.40
N PRO A 89 16.01 5.95 -7.41
CA PRO A 89 17.25 6.25 -8.11
C PRO A 89 17.16 6.04 -9.63
N ASP A 90 16.06 5.47 -10.14
CA ASP A 90 15.97 4.88 -11.48
C ASP A 90 15.11 5.69 -12.47
N LEU A 91 14.27 6.64 -12.03
CA LEU A 91 13.33 7.36 -12.92
C LEU A 91 13.05 8.84 -12.55
N ASP A 92 12.69 9.62 -13.57
CA ASP A 92 12.33 11.06 -13.51
C ASP A 92 11.03 11.41 -14.27
N GLU A 93 10.27 10.40 -14.69
CA GLU A 93 9.06 10.56 -15.50
C GLU A 93 7.81 10.75 -14.62
N PRO A 94 6.71 11.31 -15.19
CA PRO A 94 5.44 11.42 -14.48
C PRO A 94 4.93 10.07 -13.97
N GLN A 95 4.36 10.05 -12.77
CA GLN A 95 3.90 8.83 -12.11
C GLN A 95 2.92 8.00 -12.95
N ILE A 96 2.07 8.62 -13.77
CA ILE A 96 1.13 7.90 -14.64
C ILE A 96 1.83 7.05 -15.71
N GLU A 97 2.98 7.49 -16.21
CA GLU A 97 3.77 6.70 -17.17
C GLU A 97 4.32 5.45 -16.49
N HIS A 98 4.83 5.56 -15.26
CA HIS A 98 5.29 4.40 -14.48
C HIS A 98 4.17 3.36 -14.26
N LEU A 99 2.98 3.82 -13.85
CA LEU A 99 1.82 2.96 -13.65
C LEU A 99 1.45 2.21 -14.94
N LEU A 100 1.40 2.92 -16.07
CA LEU A 100 1.02 2.34 -17.35
C LEU A 100 2.12 1.45 -17.95
N GLN A 101 3.39 1.79 -17.77
CA GLN A 101 4.52 0.96 -18.20
C GLN A 101 4.49 -0.40 -17.49
N SER A 102 4.30 -0.38 -16.17
CA SER A 102 4.18 -1.60 -15.37
C SER A 102 2.96 -2.42 -15.80
N ALA A 103 1.80 -1.78 -15.93
CA ALA A 103 0.56 -2.47 -16.27
C ALA A 103 0.57 -3.04 -17.71
N GLU A 104 1.07 -2.30 -18.70
CA GLU A 104 1.14 -2.79 -20.09
C GLU A 104 2.22 -3.87 -20.27
N ALA A 105 3.33 -3.79 -19.52
CA ALA A 105 4.36 -4.82 -19.54
C ALA A 105 3.84 -6.15 -18.96
N ILE A 106 3.10 -6.10 -17.84
CA ILE A 106 2.41 -7.27 -17.30
C ILE A 106 1.37 -7.77 -18.30
N ARG A 107 0.54 -6.88 -18.86
CA ARG A 107 -0.53 -7.24 -19.78
C ARG A 107 -0.05 -8.01 -21.01
N ARG A 108 1.13 -7.66 -21.51
CA ARG A 108 1.74 -8.39 -22.64
C ARG A 108 2.12 -9.83 -22.26
N ASP A 109 2.68 -10.01 -21.08
CA ASP A 109 3.24 -11.30 -20.64
C ASP A 109 2.19 -12.21 -19.96
N TYR A 110 1.15 -11.63 -19.35
CA TYR A 110 0.08 -12.32 -18.63
C TYR A 110 -1.31 -11.88 -19.13
N PRO A 111 -1.63 -12.01 -20.42
CA PRO A 111 -2.83 -11.40 -21.03
C PRO A 111 -4.16 -11.81 -20.40
N ASP A 112 -4.21 -12.97 -19.73
CA ASP A 112 -5.41 -13.51 -19.08
C ASP A 112 -5.52 -13.12 -17.59
N GLN A 113 -4.59 -12.34 -17.04
CA GLN A 113 -4.55 -11.94 -15.63
C GLN A 113 -4.97 -10.47 -15.45
N ASP A 114 -6.20 -10.13 -15.86
CA ASP A 114 -6.71 -8.76 -15.83
C ASP A 114 -6.65 -8.08 -14.45
N TRP A 115 -6.89 -8.82 -13.37
CA TRP A 115 -6.73 -8.35 -11.99
C TRP A 115 -5.30 -7.86 -11.71
N LEU A 116 -4.28 -8.50 -12.31
CA LEU A 116 -2.86 -8.13 -12.13
C LEU A 116 -2.51 -6.87 -12.92
N HIS A 117 -3.14 -6.67 -14.08
CA HIS A 117 -2.99 -5.43 -14.86
C HIS A 117 -3.53 -4.24 -14.07
N LEU A 118 -4.71 -4.40 -13.47
CA LEU A 118 -5.29 -3.37 -12.62
C LEU A 118 -4.48 -3.17 -11.33
N THR A 119 -3.99 -4.24 -10.71
CA THR A 119 -3.10 -4.16 -9.55
C THR A 119 -1.88 -3.30 -9.87
N ALA A 120 -1.27 -3.49 -11.05
CA ALA A 120 -0.15 -2.66 -11.48
C ALA A 120 -0.52 -1.22 -11.82
N LEU A 121 -1.72 -0.96 -12.34
CA LEU A 121 -2.18 0.42 -12.52
C LEU A 121 -2.33 1.16 -11.18
N ILE A 122 -2.71 0.45 -10.10
CA ILE A 122 -3.09 1.10 -8.84
C ILE A 122 -2.02 1.09 -7.74
N HIS A 123 -0.92 0.33 -7.89
CA HIS A 123 0.06 0.09 -6.81
C HIS A 123 0.59 1.37 -6.15
N ASP A 124 0.94 2.35 -6.97
CA ASP A 124 1.54 3.59 -6.51
C ASP A 124 0.52 4.70 -6.23
N LEU A 125 -0.78 4.44 -6.35
CA LEU A 125 -1.80 5.48 -6.14
C LEU A 125 -1.86 5.97 -4.69
N GLY A 126 -1.25 5.26 -3.75
CA GLY A 126 -1.10 5.74 -2.38
C GLY A 126 -0.19 6.98 -2.27
N LYS A 127 0.59 7.30 -3.30
CA LYS A 127 1.42 8.52 -3.37
C LYS A 127 0.61 9.80 -3.35
N VAL A 128 -0.72 9.74 -3.49
CA VAL A 128 -1.60 10.92 -3.34
C VAL A 128 -1.44 11.62 -2.01
N LEU A 129 -0.93 10.95 -0.97
CA LEU A 129 -0.58 11.55 0.32
C LEU A 129 0.35 12.78 0.19
N LEU A 130 1.18 12.84 -0.86
CA LEU A 130 2.04 13.99 -1.19
C LEU A 130 1.25 15.23 -1.63
N HIS A 131 0.06 15.02 -2.18
CA HIS A 131 -0.75 16.10 -2.71
C HIS A 131 -1.44 16.89 -1.56
N PRO A 132 -1.53 18.23 -1.62
CA PRO A 132 -2.16 19.05 -0.57
C PRO A 132 -3.61 18.65 -0.21
N LYS A 133 -4.35 18.10 -1.17
CA LYS A 133 -5.71 17.55 -0.94
C LYS A 133 -5.74 16.38 0.04
N PHE A 134 -4.63 15.66 0.22
CA PHE A 134 -4.55 14.47 1.05
C PHE A 134 -3.72 14.67 2.32
N GLY A 135 -3.01 15.79 2.45
CA GLY A 135 -2.26 16.12 3.67
C GLY A 135 -0.94 16.82 3.42
N ALA A 136 -0.42 16.77 2.18
CA ALA A 136 0.95 17.19 1.86
C ALA A 136 1.97 16.53 2.80
N GLU A 137 1.84 15.21 2.95
CA GLU A 137 2.78 14.42 3.75
C GLU A 137 4.19 14.55 3.17
N PRO A 138 5.24 14.59 4.02
CA PRO A 138 6.61 14.62 3.53
C PRO A 138 6.97 13.30 2.82
N GLN A 139 7.79 13.35 1.78
CA GLN A 139 8.14 12.18 0.96
C GLN A 139 8.62 10.98 1.79
N TRP A 140 9.45 11.20 2.82
CA TRP A 140 9.97 10.13 3.68
C TRP A 140 8.88 9.33 4.40
N CYS A 141 7.66 9.87 4.51
CA CYS A 141 6.49 9.25 5.13
C CYS A 141 5.51 8.67 4.09
N VAL A 142 5.86 8.71 2.79
CA VAL A 142 4.97 8.26 1.70
C VAL A 142 5.65 7.25 0.79
N VAL A 143 6.87 7.51 0.33
CA VAL A 143 7.57 6.68 -0.67
C VAL A 143 8.74 5.89 -0.03
N GLY A 144 9.45 5.12 -0.84
CA GLY A 144 10.63 4.35 -0.44
C GLY A 144 10.33 2.95 0.10
N ASP A 145 11.40 2.17 0.28
CA ASP A 145 11.35 0.81 0.81
C ASP A 145 10.71 0.78 2.20
N THR A 146 9.89 -0.25 2.43
CA THR A 146 9.18 -0.47 3.69
C THR A 146 9.78 -1.58 4.54
N TYR A 147 9.53 -1.53 5.84
CA TYR A 147 10.05 -2.50 6.82
C TYR A 147 9.13 -2.62 8.04
N PRO A 148 9.17 -3.75 8.79
CA PRO A 148 8.41 -3.93 10.01
C PRO A 148 8.90 -3.01 11.12
N LEU A 149 7.94 -2.44 11.85
CA LEU A 149 8.16 -1.71 13.10
C LEU A 149 7.78 -2.58 14.28
N GLY A 150 8.24 -2.25 15.49
CA GLY A 150 7.87 -3.00 16.69
C GLY A 150 8.60 -4.35 16.85
N CYS A 151 9.55 -4.65 15.97
CA CYS A 151 10.56 -5.71 16.08
C CYS A 151 11.90 -5.21 15.50
N ALA A 152 12.96 -6.02 15.65
CA ALA A 152 14.31 -5.58 15.30
C ALA A 152 14.43 -5.21 13.81
N PHE A 153 15.19 -4.15 13.53
CA PHE A 153 15.53 -3.73 12.17
C PHE A 153 16.63 -4.64 11.60
N ASP A 154 16.33 -5.33 10.51
CA ASP A 154 17.22 -6.27 9.82
C ASP A 154 18.26 -5.52 8.96
N GLU A 155 19.50 -6.00 8.93
CA GLU A 155 20.61 -5.35 8.21
C GLU A 155 20.39 -5.26 6.69
N SER A 156 19.46 -6.03 6.14
CA SER A 156 19.07 -5.96 4.73
C SER A 156 18.26 -4.70 4.35
N ILE A 157 17.80 -3.91 5.34
CA ILE A 157 17.15 -2.63 5.07
C ILE A 157 18.19 -1.64 4.53
N VAL A 158 17.88 -0.97 3.42
CA VAL A 158 18.77 0.01 2.79
C VAL A 158 19.20 1.08 3.81
N TYR A 159 20.47 1.49 3.80
CA TYR A 159 21.03 2.46 4.77
C TYR A 159 20.73 2.15 6.26
N HIS A 160 20.71 0.88 6.66
CA HIS A 160 20.43 0.40 8.02
C HIS A 160 21.13 1.18 9.15
N LYS A 161 22.37 1.65 8.92
CA LYS A 161 23.18 2.45 9.85
C LYS A 161 22.43 3.63 10.49
N TYR A 162 21.41 4.19 9.84
CA TYR A 162 20.67 5.31 10.39
C TYR A 162 19.65 4.95 11.47
N PHE A 163 19.27 3.67 11.60
CA PHE A 163 18.40 3.22 12.68
C PHE A 163 19.03 3.40 14.06
N GLU A 164 20.35 3.53 14.20
CA GLU A 164 20.99 3.84 15.48
C GLU A 164 20.44 5.10 16.18
N GLN A 165 19.86 6.02 15.39
CA GLN A 165 19.22 7.26 15.85
C GLN A 165 17.71 7.14 16.05
N ASN A 166 17.08 6.04 15.62
CA ASN A 166 15.65 5.77 15.84
C ASN A 166 15.42 5.38 17.31
N PRO A 167 14.43 5.96 18.01
CA PRO A 167 14.15 5.61 19.40
C PRO A 167 13.76 4.14 19.60
N ASP A 168 13.17 3.48 18.60
CA ASP A 168 12.76 2.08 18.67
C ASP A 168 13.95 1.11 18.57
N PHE A 169 15.10 1.55 18.02
CA PHE A 169 16.27 0.69 17.80
C PHE A 169 16.85 0.11 19.09
N LYS A 170 16.82 0.88 20.19
CA LYS A 170 17.28 0.43 21.52
C LYS A 170 16.13 0.11 22.47
N HIS A 171 14.89 0.08 21.99
CA HIS A 171 13.74 -0.20 22.82
C HIS A 171 13.78 -1.65 23.34
N PRO A 172 13.56 -1.92 24.64
CA PRO A 172 13.75 -3.25 25.23
C PRO A 172 12.87 -4.36 24.62
N VAL A 173 11.73 -3.99 24.03
CA VAL A 173 10.83 -4.91 23.30
C VAL A 173 11.17 -4.92 21.81
N TYR A 174 11.07 -3.78 21.13
CA TYR A 174 11.21 -3.68 19.67
C TYR A 174 12.62 -4.01 19.16
N SER A 175 13.67 -3.91 19.97
CA SER A 175 15.03 -4.35 19.57
C SER A 175 15.20 -5.87 19.51
N THR A 176 14.19 -6.65 19.91
CA THR A 176 14.22 -8.12 19.83
C THR A 176 13.66 -8.61 18.49
N LYS A 177 14.09 -9.82 18.07
CA LYS A 177 13.71 -10.42 16.78
C LYS A 177 12.20 -10.40 16.50
N LEU A 178 11.40 -10.78 17.49
CA LEU A 178 9.93 -10.83 17.37
C LEU A 178 9.27 -9.55 17.87
N GLY A 179 9.88 -8.85 18.83
CA GLY A 179 9.32 -7.65 19.43
C GLY A 179 7.90 -7.88 19.95
N VAL A 180 6.93 -7.16 19.38
CA VAL A 180 5.50 -7.30 19.74
C VAL A 180 4.78 -8.45 19.03
N TYR A 181 5.43 -9.10 18.07
CA TYR A 181 4.81 -10.12 17.22
C TYR A 181 5.01 -11.54 17.73
N LYS A 182 4.24 -12.46 17.14
CA LYS A 182 4.43 -13.90 17.27
C LYS A 182 5.04 -14.43 15.98
N GLU A 183 5.80 -15.52 16.09
CA GLU A 183 6.27 -16.24 14.91
C GLU A 183 5.07 -16.70 14.07
N ASN A 184 5.19 -16.56 12.75
CA ASN A 184 4.16 -16.87 11.75
C ASN A 184 2.81 -16.21 12.02
N CYS A 185 2.80 -14.98 12.58
CA CYS A 185 1.57 -14.27 12.88
C CYS A 185 0.80 -13.82 11.63
N GLY A 186 1.41 -13.91 10.44
CA GLY A 186 0.86 -13.32 9.23
C GLY A 186 1.25 -11.86 9.11
N LEU A 187 1.70 -11.45 7.93
CA LEU A 187 2.10 -10.07 7.67
C LEU A 187 0.92 -9.11 7.76
N GLU A 188 -0.31 -9.61 7.66
CA GLU A 188 -1.50 -8.80 7.86
C GLU A 188 -1.56 -8.19 9.27
N ASN A 189 -0.96 -8.86 10.26
CA ASN A 189 -0.88 -8.47 11.66
C ASN A 189 0.42 -7.72 12.01
N VAL A 190 1.28 -7.46 11.03
CA VAL A 190 2.53 -6.72 11.20
C VAL A 190 2.31 -5.25 10.88
N THR A 191 2.80 -4.37 11.77
CA THR A 191 2.88 -2.94 11.50
C THR A 191 4.12 -2.68 10.66
N ILE A 192 3.91 -2.35 9.38
CA ILE A 192 4.94 -1.90 8.45
C ILE A 192 5.07 -0.38 8.52
N SER A 193 6.26 0.17 8.27
CA SER A 193 6.52 1.60 8.09
C SER A 193 5.45 2.26 7.21
N TRP A 194 4.96 3.43 7.61
CA TRP A 194 3.83 4.08 6.92
C TRP A 194 4.25 4.63 5.56
N GLY A 195 3.39 4.45 4.55
CA GLY A 195 3.62 4.92 3.19
C GLY A 195 2.46 4.61 2.24
N HIS A 196 2.72 4.75 0.95
CA HIS A 196 1.77 4.54 -0.15
C HIS A 196 1.20 3.11 -0.18
N ASP A 197 2.01 2.08 0.09
CA ASP A 197 1.58 0.67 0.17
C ASP A 197 0.39 0.48 1.12
N ASP A 198 0.60 0.84 2.39
CA ASP A 198 -0.36 0.55 3.47
C ASP A 198 -1.58 1.48 3.39
N TYR A 199 -1.40 2.70 2.88
CA TYR A 199 -2.51 3.59 2.57
C TYR A 199 -3.37 3.05 1.41
N MET A 200 -2.76 2.63 0.30
CA MET A 200 -3.51 2.10 -0.84
C MET A 200 -4.19 0.77 -0.50
N TYR A 201 -3.54 -0.10 0.28
CA TYR A 201 -4.17 -1.30 0.84
C TYR A 201 -5.40 -0.95 1.69
N THR A 202 -5.31 0.08 2.54
CA THR A 202 -6.44 0.56 3.33
C THR A 202 -7.58 1.08 2.45
N VAL A 203 -7.26 1.84 1.40
CA VAL A 203 -8.23 2.31 0.40
C VAL A 203 -8.93 1.12 -0.26
N MET A 204 -8.21 0.08 -0.69
CA MET A 204 -8.81 -1.13 -1.27
C MET A 204 -9.75 -1.84 -0.30
N LYS A 205 -9.31 -2.01 0.95
CA LYS A 205 -10.04 -2.76 1.98
C LYS A 205 -11.34 -2.07 2.35
N GLU A 206 -11.29 -0.77 2.64
CA GLU A 206 -12.46 0.00 3.06
C GLU A 206 -13.46 0.27 1.93
N ASN A 207 -12.97 0.36 0.68
CA ASN A 207 -13.83 0.40 -0.51
C ASN A 207 -14.27 -0.99 -0.98
N LYS A 208 -13.96 -2.05 -0.22
CA LYS A 208 -14.42 -3.43 -0.48
C LYS A 208 -14.08 -3.90 -1.88
N SER A 209 -12.84 -3.64 -2.31
CA SER A 209 -12.33 -4.16 -3.58
C SER A 209 -12.55 -5.67 -3.68
N THR A 210 -12.93 -6.11 -4.88
CA THR A 210 -13.15 -7.52 -5.23
C THR A 210 -11.91 -8.22 -5.78
N LEU A 211 -10.78 -7.51 -5.85
CA LEU A 211 -9.50 -8.06 -6.28
C LEU A 211 -9.06 -9.23 -5.37
N PRO A 212 -8.32 -10.21 -5.90
CA PRO A 212 -7.89 -11.38 -5.13
C PRO A 212 -6.89 -11.01 -4.02
N SER A 213 -6.70 -11.90 -3.04
CA SER A 213 -5.76 -11.66 -1.93
C SER A 213 -4.33 -11.38 -2.39
N ALA A 214 -3.90 -12.00 -3.50
CA ALA A 214 -2.63 -11.70 -4.14
C ALA A 214 -2.48 -10.22 -4.54
N ALA A 215 -3.55 -9.57 -5.02
CA ALA A 215 -3.52 -8.15 -5.34
C ALA A 215 -3.35 -7.29 -4.08
N PHE A 216 -4.11 -7.57 -3.02
CA PHE A 216 -3.95 -6.88 -1.74
C PHE A 216 -2.54 -7.03 -1.17
N PHE A 217 -1.97 -8.23 -1.29
CA PHE A 217 -0.61 -8.51 -0.84
C PHE A 217 0.44 -7.77 -1.67
N ILE A 218 0.31 -7.75 -3.00
CA ILE A 218 1.17 -6.94 -3.87
C ILE A 218 1.14 -5.48 -3.45
N ILE A 219 -0.06 -4.89 -3.38
CA ILE A 219 -0.22 -3.46 -3.07
C ILE A 219 0.40 -3.12 -1.72
N ARG A 220 0.20 -3.95 -0.70
CA ARG A 220 0.67 -3.69 0.66
C ARG A 220 2.17 -3.91 0.88
N PHE A 221 2.82 -4.74 0.06
CA PHE A 221 4.19 -5.19 0.34
C PHE A 221 5.14 -5.07 -0.86
N HIS A 222 4.77 -4.36 -1.93
CA HIS A 222 5.64 -4.17 -3.08
C HIS A 222 6.88 -3.31 -2.80
N SER A 223 6.82 -2.46 -1.78
CA SER A 223 7.98 -1.73 -1.28
C SER A 223 8.76 -2.51 -0.21
N PHE A 224 8.33 -3.71 0.19
CA PHE A 224 8.96 -4.48 1.28
C PHE A 224 10.17 -5.30 0.81
N TYR A 225 11.16 -4.61 0.23
CA TYR A 225 12.36 -5.21 -0.36
C TYR A 225 13.16 -6.14 0.55
N PRO A 226 13.35 -5.85 1.86
CA PRO A 226 13.97 -6.79 2.80
C PRO A 226 13.33 -8.19 2.75
N LEU A 227 12.01 -8.27 2.58
CA LEU A 227 11.30 -9.54 2.46
C LEU A 227 11.48 -10.17 1.09
N HIS A 228 10.99 -9.51 0.03
CA HIS A 228 10.85 -10.18 -1.27
C HIS A 228 12.15 -10.29 -2.06
N THR A 229 13.19 -9.55 -1.68
CA THR A 229 14.53 -9.61 -2.28
C THR A 229 15.51 -10.38 -1.40
N SER A 230 15.59 -10.07 -0.10
CA SER A 230 16.60 -10.64 0.80
C SER A 230 16.09 -11.85 1.62
N GLY A 231 14.77 -12.07 1.68
CA GLY A 231 14.16 -13.15 2.47
C GLY A 231 14.09 -12.87 3.97
N ALA A 232 14.43 -11.66 4.40
CA ALA A 232 14.31 -11.22 5.79
C ALA A 232 12.84 -11.24 6.23
N TYR A 233 12.60 -11.32 7.53
CA TYR A 233 11.24 -11.33 8.13
C TYR A 233 10.31 -12.49 7.72
N SER A 234 10.80 -13.50 7.00
CA SER A 234 10.01 -14.69 6.64
C SER A 234 9.42 -15.44 7.84
N TYR A 235 10.02 -15.31 9.02
CA TYR A 235 9.51 -15.85 10.28
C TYR A 235 8.22 -15.17 10.80
N LEU A 236 7.78 -14.09 10.17
CA LEU A 236 6.48 -13.44 10.47
C LEU A 236 5.37 -13.89 9.50
N MET A 237 5.72 -14.52 8.38
CA MET A 237 4.78 -14.93 7.34
C MET A 237 3.94 -16.12 7.76
N ASN A 238 2.67 -16.14 7.34
CA ASN A 238 1.83 -17.33 7.35
C ASN A 238 1.85 -18.06 5.99
N ASP A 239 1.06 -19.12 5.85
CA ASP A 239 0.98 -19.91 4.61
C ASP A 239 0.40 -19.09 3.43
N GLU A 240 -0.57 -18.20 3.70
CA GLU A 240 -1.18 -17.36 2.67
C GLU A 240 -0.17 -16.32 2.14
N ASP A 241 0.61 -15.70 3.04
CA ASP A 241 1.71 -14.78 2.67
C ASP A 241 2.73 -15.48 1.77
N THR A 242 3.02 -16.76 2.07
CA THR A 242 3.99 -17.56 1.30
C THR A 242 3.52 -17.80 -0.13
N GLU A 243 2.22 -18.03 -0.32
CA GLU A 243 1.62 -18.18 -1.65
C GLU A 243 1.57 -16.83 -2.39
N ASN A 244 1.16 -15.75 -1.70
CA ASN A 244 1.06 -14.43 -2.30
C ASN A 244 2.44 -13.83 -2.64
N LEU A 245 3.50 -14.18 -1.91
CA LEU A 245 4.87 -13.75 -2.20
C LEU A 245 5.33 -14.18 -3.61
N LYS A 246 4.80 -15.28 -4.15
CA LYS A 246 5.10 -15.71 -5.53
C LYS A 246 4.59 -14.68 -6.54
N TRP A 247 3.37 -14.17 -6.33
CA TRP A 247 2.78 -13.12 -7.17
C TRP A 247 3.49 -11.78 -7.00
N LEU A 248 3.89 -11.44 -5.77
CA LEU A 248 4.68 -10.23 -5.53
C LEU A 248 6.03 -10.26 -6.27
N LYS A 249 6.72 -11.40 -6.27
CA LYS A 249 7.98 -11.54 -7.03
C LYS A 249 7.78 -11.39 -8.54
N ILE A 250 6.65 -11.87 -9.07
CA ILE A 250 6.27 -11.64 -10.47
C ILE A 250 6.05 -10.15 -10.69
N PHE A 251 5.21 -9.50 -9.88
CA PHE A 251 4.89 -8.08 -9.98
C PHE A 251 6.15 -7.18 -9.92
N ASN A 252 7.02 -7.39 -8.94
CA ASN A 252 8.23 -6.58 -8.72
C ASN A 252 9.16 -6.54 -9.94
N LYS A 253 9.20 -7.63 -10.74
CA LYS A 253 9.94 -7.62 -12.01
C LYS A 253 9.44 -6.50 -12.93
N TYR A 254 8.14 -6.28 -13.02
CA TYR A 254 7.57 -5.27 -13.93
C TYR A 254 7.64 -3.88 -13.32
N ASP A 255 7.33 -3.73 -12.04
CA ASP A 255 7.49 -2.46 -11.32
C ASP A 255 8.91 -1.91 -11.45
N LEU A 256 9.92 -2.74 -11.21
CA LEU A 256 11.30 -2.29 -11.26
C LEU A 256 11.81 -2.09 -12.69
N TYR A 257 11.62 -3.08 -13.57
CA TYR A 257 12.36 -3.13 -14.82
C TYR A 257 11.61 -2.53 -16.02
N SER A 258 10.30 -2.30 -15.93
CA SER A 258 9.52 -1.70 -17.03
C SER A 258 9.75 -0.19 -17.19
N LYS A 259 10.39 0.44 -16.20
CA LYS A 259 10.76 1.85 -16.19
C LYS A 259 11.56 2.20 -17.44
N SER A 260 10.98 3.03 -18.30
CA SER A 260 11.51 3.32 -19.63
C SER A 260 11.33 4.78 -20.01
N LYS A 261 12.20 5.29 -20.90
CA LYS A 261 12.00 6.59 -21.57
C LYS A 261 10.96 6.52 -22.69
N VAL A 262 10.54 5.32 -23.09
CA VAL A 262 9.49 5.13 -24.09
C VAL A 262 8.14 5.26 -23.39
N ARG A 263 7.40 6.32 -23.74
CA ARG A 263 6.09 6.61 -23.15
C ARG A 263 4.99 5.72 -23.70
N VAL A 264 4.01 5.44 -22.85
CA VAL A 264 2.78 4.73 -23.24
C VAL A 264 1.80 5.74 -23.84
N ASP A 265 1.15 5.38 -24.94
CA ASP A 265 0.07 6.19 -25.49
C ASP A 265 -1.17 6.08 -24.57
N VAL A 266 -1.29 7.04 -23.64
CA VAL A 266 -2.32 7.08 -22.60
C VAL A 266 -3.72 6.99 -23.21
N GLU A 267 -4.02 7.76 -24.24
CA GLU A 267 -5.36 7.81 -24.85
C GLU A 267 -5.73 6.47 -25.53
N LYS A 268 -4.73 5.77 -26.08
CA LYS A 268 -4.94 4.45 -26.67
C LYS A 268 -5.26 3.38 -25.63
N VAL A 269 -4.63 3.42 -24.46
CA VAL A 269 -4.79 2.37 -23.43
C VAL A 269 -5.88 2.68 -22.40
N LYS A 270 -6.21 3.95 -22.20
CA LYS A 270 -7.23 4.44 -21.24
C LYS A 270 -8.57 3.67 -21.33
N PRO A 271 -9.17 3.41 -22.50
CA PRO A 271 -10.43 2.67 -22.57
C PRO A 271 -10.36 1.27 -21.96
N TYR A 272 -9.22 0.59 -22.11
CA TYR A 272 -9.01 -0.74 -21.52
C TYR A 272 -8.99 -0.67 -19.99
N TYR A 273 -8.18 0.21 -19.42
CA TYR A 273 -8.06 0.34 -17.97
C TYR A 273 -9.34 0.86 -17.30
N LEU A 274 -10.06 1.77 -17.95
CA LEU A 274 -11.39 2.18 -17.49
C LEU A 274 -12.37 0.99 -17.43
N SER A 275 -12.31 0.07 -18.39
CA SER A 275 -13.16 -1.13 -18.36
C SER A 275 -12.80 -2.09 -17.20
N LEU A 276 -11.52 -2.18 -16.81
CA LEU A 276 -11.10 -2.96 -15.64
C LEU A 276 -11.56 -2.29 -14.34
N ILE A 277 -11.43 -0.97 -14.25
CA ILE A 277 -11.90 -0.17 -13.11
C ILE A 277 -13.42 -0.33 -12.95
N GLU A 278 -14.18 -0.32 -14.04
CA GLU A 278 -15.64 -0.51 -14.03
C GLU A 278 -16.03 -1.94 -13.62
N LYS A 279 -15.27 -2.95 -14.06
CA LYS A 279 -15.47 -4.36 -13.67
C LYS A 279 -15.31 -4.55 -12.15
N GLU A 280 -14.36 -3.86 -11.53
CA GLU A 280 -14.17 -3.89 -10.08
C GLU A 280 -15.28 -3.12 -9.35
N SER A 281 -16.33 -3.86 -8.99
CA SER A 281 -17.59 -3.34 -8.45
C SER A 281 -17.51 -2.72 -7.04
N GLY A 282 -16.30 -2.45 -6.52
CA GLY A 282 -16.04 -1.78 -5.23
C GLY A 282 -15.34 -0.43 -5.36
N PHE A 283 -14.70 -0.13 -6.51
CA PHE A 283 -13.81 1.03 -6.68
C PHE A 283 -14.49 2.28 -7.26
N VAL A 284 -15.81 2.42 -7.09
CA VAL A 284 -16.58 3.58 -7.61
C VAL A 284 -16.15 4.91 -6.95
N SER A 285 -15.35 4.87 -5.88
CA SER A 285 -14.71 6.05 -5.31
C SER A 285 -13.56 5.67 -4.39
N ILE A 286 -12.47 6.44 -4.41
CA ILE A 286 -11.38 6.37 -3.43
C ILE A 286 -11.84 6.78 -2.01
N LEU A 287 -13.08 7.26 -1.80
CA LEU A 287 -13.68 7.39 -0.45
C LEU A 287 -15.18 7.09 -0.39
N ARG A 288 -15.57 6.54 0.76
CA ARG A 288 -16.92 6.66 1.32
C ARG A 288 -17.06 7.96 2.12
N SER A 289 -17.92 8.87 1.68
CA SER A 289 -18.56 9.83 2.59
C SER A 289 -19.93 9.30 2.99
N ASP A 290 -19.98 8.21 3.76
CA ASP A 290 -21.22 7.80 4.40
C ASP A 290 -21.29 8.48 5.77
N PHE A 291 -21.72 9.75 5.79
CA PHE A 291 -22.25 10.41 7.00
C PHE A 291 -23.39 9.60 7.65
N SER A 292 -23.88 8.56 6.98
CA SER A 292 -24.96 7.69 7.44
C SER A 292 -24.58 6.71 8.55
N SER A 293 -23.30 6.39 8.80
CA SER A 293 -22.95 5.42 9.87
C SER A 293 -22.93 6.06 11.26
N LEU A 294 -22.44 7.29 11.39
CA LEU A 294 -22.55 8.06 12.65
C LEU A 294 -23.99 8.50 12.91
N ALA A 295 -24.72 8.90 11.87
CA ALA A 295 -26.14 9.25 12.01
C ALA A 295 -26.99 8.02 12.37
N LYS A 296 -26.72 6.82 11.81
CA LYS A 296 -27.40 5.58 12.21
C LYS A 296 -26.99 5.11 13.61
N ARG A 297 -25.74 5.30 14.04
CA ARG A 297 -25.33 5.03 15.43
C ARG A 297 -25.96 6.01 16.41
N LEU A 298 -26.00 7.30 16.10
CA LEU A 298 -26.66 8.33 16.92
C LEU A 298 -28.18 8.15 16.96
N LEU A 299 -28.82 7.78 15.84
CA LEU A 299 -30.25 7.45 15.80
C LEU A 299 -30.57 6.15 16.56
N TRP A 300 -29.67 5.15 16.54
CA TRP A 300 -29.80 3.94 17.35
C TRP A 300 -29.69 4.24 18.85
N PHE A 301 -28.70 5.04 19.26
CA PHE A 301 -28.56 5.48 20.66
C PHE A 301 -29.73 6.36 21.11
N ALA A 302 -30.24 7.25 20.25
CA ALA A 302 -31.41 8.07 20.56
C ALA A 302 -32.69 7.23 20.68
N SER A 303 -32.86 6.18 19.85
CA SER A 303 -34.01 5.28 19.97
C SER A 303 -33.96 4.39 21.22
N GLU A 304 -32.77 3.97 21.67
CA GLU A 304 -32.63 3.22 22.93
C GLU A 304 -32.87 4.11 24.17
N GLU A 305 -32.46 5.38 24.14
CA GLU A 305 -32.79 6.33 25.23
C GLU A 305 -34.28 6.66 25.26
N GLU A 306 -34.94 6.82 24.12
CA GLU A 306 -36.41 7.05 24.05
C GLU A 306 -37.21 5.80 24.47
N GLU A 307 -36.80 4.58 24.09
CA GLU A 307 -37.43 3.35 24.57
C GLU A 307 -37.19 3.13 26.07
N TYR A 308 -36.00 3.44 26.59
CA TYR A 308 -35.71 3.38 28.02
C TYR A 308 -36.55 4.39 28.82
N GLN A 309 -36.65 5.65 28.35
CA GLN A 309 -37.48 6.70 28.98
C GLN A 309 -38.97 6.34 28.93
N CYS A 310 -39.48 5.81 27.80
CA CYS A 310 -40.86 5.33 27.70
C CYS A 310 -41.12 4.15 28.66
N SER A 311 -40.20 3.20 28.77
CA SER A 311 -40.36 2.06 29.68
C SER A 311 -40.44 2.47 31.16
N GLN A 312 -39.65 3.48 31.58
CA GLN A 312 -39.67 4.05 32.92
C GLN A 312 -40.97 4.85 33.23
N MET A 313 -41.55 5.51 32.22
CA MET A 313 -42.86 6.19 32.34
C MET A 313 -44.03 5.21 32.47
N PHE A 314 -44.01 4.08 31.75
CA PHE A 314 -45.07 3.06 31.87
C PHE A 314 -45.00 2.26 33.19
N GLU A 315 -43.82 2.09 33.79
CA GLU A 315 -43.70 1.46 35.12
C GLU A 315 -44.17 2.38 36.26
N THR A 316 -44.02 3.69 36.12
CA THR A 316 -44.50 4.68 37.11
C THR A 316 -46.02 4.86 37.06
N GLU A 317 -46.65 4.79 35.89
CA GLU A 317 -48.13 4.81 35.78
C GLU A 317 -48.80 3.54 36.32
N LYS A 318 -48.16 2.36 36.21
CA LYS A 318 -48.70 1.11 36.78
C LYS A 318 -48.60 1.05 38.31
N ARG A 319 -47.71 1.83 38.94
CA ARG A 319 -47.62 1.94 40.41
C ARG A 319 -48.56 3.01 41.01
N GLY A 320 -49.22 3.82 40.18
CA GLY A 320 -50.11 4.92 40.61
C GLY A 320 -51.62 4.60 40.64
N LYS A 321 -52.06 3.43 40.13
CA LYS A 321 -53.50 3.05 40.06
C LYS A 321 -53.88 1.86 40.94
N GLY A 322 -53.24 1.74 42.11
CA GLY A 322 -53.56 0.74 43.11
C GLY A 322 -53.58 1.34 44.51
N ARG A 323 -54.52 2.23 44.79
CA ARG A 323 -54.98 2.60 46.14
C ARG A 323 -56.38 3.20 46.08
#